data_AF-A0A534K5M7-F1
#
_entry.id   AF-A0A534K5M7-F1
#
_cell.length_a   1.000
_cell.length_b   1.000
_cell.length_c   1.000
_cell.angle_alpha   90.00
_cell.angle_beta   90.00
_cell.angle_gamma   90.00
#
_symmetry.space_group_name_H-M   'P 1'
#
loop_
_entity.id
_entity.type
_entity.pdbx_description
1 polymer ?
#
loop_
_entity_poly.entity_id
_entity_poly.type
_entity_poly.pdbx_seq_one_letter_code
_entity_poly.pdbx_strand_id
1 'polypeptide(L)'
;MSQPSQAEAAPPVAPGRRRKLIAVGIAFLLVLVALAAVAVYYLTRPAGFSGTIKVGFTISLTGTFNVEGTNSLRGIQAAANWINSHGGVSVGGKLYNISLDSPRSL
;
A
#
# COMPACT_ATOMS: atom_id res chain seq x y z
N MET A 1 21.73 -82.25 -16.37
CA MET A 1 21.68 -81.07 -17.26
C MET A 1 21.07 -79.95 -16.44
N SER A 2 21.88 -78.97 -16.05
CA SER A 2 21.50 -77.92 -15.09
C SER A 2 21.05 -76.67 -15.86
N GLN A 3 19.82 -76.21 -15.61
CA GLN A 3 19.30 -74.94 -16.13
C GLN A 3 20.05 -73.77 -15.46
N PRO A 4 20.49 -72.73 -16.19
CA PRO A 4 21.18 -71.61 -15.60
C PRO A 4 20.18 -70.76 -14.81
N SER A 5 20.59 -70.41 -13.58
CA SER A 5 19.91 -69.47 -12.69
C SER A 5 19.55 -68.19 -13.44
N GLN A 6 18.24 -67.94 -13.60
CA GLN A 6 17.76 -66.60 -13.94
C GLN A 6 18.20 -65.67 -12.81
N ALA A 7 19.17 -64.81 -13.12
CA ALA A 7 19.42 -63.62 -12.35
C ALA A 7 18.16 -62.74 -12.45
N GLU A 8 17.33 -62.80 -11.42
CA GLU A 8 16.18 -61.93 -11.24
C GLU A 8 16.65 -60.48 -11.33
N ALA A 9 16.27 -59.81 -12.41
CA ALA A 9 16.64 -58.43 -12.66
C ALA A 9 16.12 -57.57 -11.51
N ALA A 10 17.04 -57.01 -10.73
CA ALA A 10 16.71 -56.08 -9.66
C ALA A 10 15.80 -54.96 -10.21
N PRO A 11 14.77 -54.52 -9.46
CA PRO A 11 13.85 -53.49 -9.94
C PRO A 11 14.64 -52.21 -10.28
N PRO A 12 14.23 -51.46 -11.32
CA PRO A 12 14.89 -50.20 -11.64
C PRO A 12 14.69 -49.24 -10.46
N VAL A 13 15.80 -48.86 -9.82
CA VAL A 13 15.80 -47.92 -8.70
C VAL A 13 15.39 -46.55 -9.24
N ALA A 14 14.13 -46.17 -9.05
CA ALA A 14 13.58 -44.92 -9.56
C ALA A 14 14.24 -43.68 -8.90
N PRO A 15 15.04 -42.86 -9.60
CA PRO A 15 15.83 -41.79 -9.00
C PRO A 15 15.09 -40.44 -8.92
N GLY A 16 13.76 -40.44 -8.90
CA GLY A 16 12.96 -39.21 -9.05
C GLY A 16 12.32 -38.64 -7.78
N ARG A 17 12.19 -39.44 -6.71
CA ARG A 17 11.28 -39.10 -5.60
C ARG A 17 11.78 -37.94 -4.73
N ARG A 18 13.08 -37.89 -4.41
CA ARG A 18 13.67 -36.80 -3.59
C ARG A 18 13.66 -35.46 -4.32
N ARG A 19 13.96 -35.43 -5.62
CA ARG A 19 13.97 -34.20 -6.43
C ARG A 19 12.57 -33.60 -6.58
N LYS A 20 11.54 -34.45 -6.71
CA LYS A 20 10.13 -34.03 -6.67
C LYS A 20 9.72 -33.48 -5.30
N LEU A 21 10.13 -34.12 -4.20
CA LEU A 21 9.84 -33.63 -2.84
C LEU A 21 10.49 -32.26 -2.56
N ILE A 22 11.74 -32.05 -3.00
CA ILE A 22 12.42 -30.75 -2.88
C ILE A 22 11.69 -29.69 -3.72
N ALA A 23 11.30 -30.01 -4.95
CA ALA A 23 10.55 -29.08 -5.81
C ALA A 23 9.18 -28.71 -5.20
N VAL A 24 8.46 -29.68 -4.63
CA VAL A 24 7.20 -29.44 -3.93
C VAL A 24 7.41 -28.58 -2.67
N GLY A 25 8.48 -28.85 -1.91
CA GLY A 25 8.84 -28.03 -0.74
C GLY A 25 9.15 -26.59 -1.10
N ILE A 26 9.90 -26.36 -2.19
CA ILE A 26 10.18 -25.01 -2.71
C ILE A 26 8.90 -24.34 -3.19
N ALA A 27 8.03 -25.04 -3.93
CA ALA A 27 6.76 -24.50 -4.39
C ALA A 27 5.87 -24.08 -3.21
N PHE A 28 5.82 -24.91 -2.16
CA PHE A 28 5.06 -24.60 -0.95
C PHE A 28 5.63 -23.39 -0.20
N LEU A 29 6.95 -23.30 -0.07
CA LEU A 29 7.62 -22.14 0.52
C LEU A 29 7.33 -20.86 -0.26
N LEU A 30 7.38 -20.90 -1.60
CA LEU A 30 7.04 -19.75 -2.44
C LEU A 30 5.59 -19.31 -2.26
N VAL A 31 4.65 -20.25 -2.16
CA VAL A 31 3.25 -19.93 -1.87
C VAL A 31 3.11 -19.26 -0.49
N LEU A 32 3.78 -19.76 0.54
CA LEU A 32 3.77 -19.13 1.86
C LEU A 32 4.37 -17.72 1.85
N VAL A 33 5.50 -17.52 1.16
CA VAL A 33 6.12 -16.20 1.02
C VAL A 33 5.21 -15.24 0.27
N ALA A 34 4.56 -15.69 -0.81
CA ALA A 34 3.59 -14.89 -1.55
C ALA A 34 2.40 -14.50 -0.67
N LEU A 35 1.84 -15.43 0.10
CA LEU A 35 0.76 -15.15 1.04
C LEU A 35 1.17 -14.16 2.13
N ALA A 36 2.37 -14.32 2.70
CA ALA A 36 2.90 -13.39 3.69
C ALA A 36 3.11 -11.98 3.10
N ALA A 37 3.66 -11.88 1.89
CA ALA A 37 3.83 -10.60 1.20
C ALA A 37 2.49 -9.91 0.93
N VAL A 38 1.48 -10.66 0.50
CA VAL A 38 0.11 -10.15 0.32
C VAL A 38 -0.48 -9.67 1.64
N ALA A 39 -0.35 -10.45 2.71
CA ALA A 39 -0.84 -10.08 4.04
C ALA A 39 -0.19 -8.78 4.54
N VAL A 40 1.14 -8.66 4.43
CA VAL A 40 1.88 -7.44 4.80
C VAL A 40 1.39 -6.26 3.97
N TYR A 41 1.26 -6.42 2.65
CA TYR A 41 0.79 -5.35 1.76
C TYR A 41 -0.59 -4.79 2.16
N TYR A 42 -1.53 -5.65 2.56
CA TYR A 42 -2.84 -5.21 3.02
C TYR A 42 -2.81 -4.62 4.44
N LEU A 43 -1.97 -5.13 5.35
CA LEU A 43 -1.86 -4.62 6.72
C LEU A 43 -1.14 -3.27 6.80
N THR A 44 -0.15 -3.03 5.93
CA THR A 44 0.63 -1.78 5.92
C THR A 44 0.05 -0.73 4.99
N ARG A 45 -1.09 -1.00 4.35
CA ARG A 45 -1.71 -0.05 3.44
C ARG A 45 -2.15 1.19 4.25
N PRO A 46 -1.68 2.40 3.89
CA PRO A 46 -2.12 3.60 4.58
C PRO A 46 -3.64 3.69 4.51
N ALA A 47 -4.29 3.99 5.64
CA ALA A 47 -5.72 4.24 5.65
C ALA A 47 -6.03 5.41 4.71
N GLY A 48 -6.90 5.19 3.73
CA GLY A 48 -7.37 6.26 2.86
C GLY A 48 -8.14 7.32 3.66
N PHE A 49 -8.26 8.52 3.10
CA PHE A 49 -9.08 9.56 3.71
C PHE A 49 -10.55 9.13 3.77
N SER A 50 -11.13 9.22 4.96
CA SER A 50 -12.55 8.97 5.24
C SER A 50 -13.46 10.10 4.77
N GLY A 51 -12.91 11.27 4.45
CA GLY A 51 -13.65 12.41 3.92
C GLY A 51 -12.79 13.68 3.89
N THR A 52 -13.44 14.80 3.55
CA THR A 52 -12.79 16.11 3.42
C THR A 52 -13.37 17.13 4.39
N ILE A 53 -12.51 17.78 5.16
CA ILE A 53 -12.86 18.94 5.98
C ILE A 53 -12.73 20.18 5.11
N LYS A 54 -13.83 20.92 4.95
CA LYS A 54 -13.84 22.20 4.24
C LYS A 54 -13.56 23.34 5.21
N VAL A 55 -12.56 24.15 4.90
CA VAL A 55 -12.18 25.31 5.71
C VAL A 55 -12.39 26.58 4.90
N GLY A 56 -13.28 27.43 5.39
CA GLY A 56 -13.57 28.74 4.80
C GLY A 56 -12.80 29.86 5.50
N PHE A 57 -12.39 30.85 4.73
CA PHE A 57 -11.69 32.03 5.23
C PHE A 57 -12.22 33.29 4.56
N THR A 58 -12.28 34.39 5.31
CA THR A 58 -12.54 35.73 4.80
C THR A 58 -11.20 36.43 4.56
N ILE A 59 -10.83 36.63 3.30
CA ILE A 59 -9.54 37.23 2.92
C ILE A 59 -9.79 38.30 1.86
N SER A 60 -9.19 39.48 2.02
CA SER A 60 -9.27 40.55 1.03
C SER A 60 -8.39 40.22 -0.18
N LEU A 61 -8.95 39.60 -1.20
CA LEU A 61 -8.25 39.29 -2.45
C LEU A 61 -8.26 40.45 -3.45
N THR A 62 -9.06 41.47 -3.18
CA THR A 62 -9.27 42.68 -3.98
C THR A 62 -9.06 43.93 -3.12
N GLY A 63 -8.92 45.09 -3.75
CA GLY A 63 -8.75 46.37 -3.06
C GLY A 63 -7.37 46.56 -2.41
N THR A 64 -7.29 47.48 -1.44
CA THR A 64 -6.04 47.97 -0.83
C THR A 64 -5.17 46.89 -0.20
N PHE A 65 -5.77 45.80 0.27
CA PHE A 65 -5.07 44.73 1.00
C PHE A 65 -4.87 43.46 0.15
N ASN A 66 -5.00 43.56 -1.18
CA ASN A 66 -4.92 42.40 -2.08
C ASN A 66 -3.59 41.65 -2.00
N VAL A 67 -2.46 42.34 -1.79
CA VAL A 67 -1.13 41.72 -1.68
C VAL A 67 -1.06 40.85 -0.44
N GLU A 68 -1.41 41.41 0.72
CA GLU A 68 -1.39 40.68 1.99
C GLU A 68 -2.43 39.57 2.04
N GLY A 69 -3.62 39.81 1.48
CA GLY A 69 -4.64 38.79 1.34
C GLY A 69 -4.20 37.65 0.43
N THR A 70 -3.57 37.95 -0.71
CA THR A 70 -3.03 36.92 -1.61
C THR A 70 -1.93 36.10 -0.94
N ASN A 71 -1.03 36.75 -0.19
CA ASN A 71 0.01 36.05 0.56
C ASN A 71 -0.58 35.17 1.67
N SER A 72 -1.63 35.65 2.35
CA SER A 72 -2.38 34.87 3.35
C SER A 72 -3.03 33.64 2.71
N LEU A 73 -3.69 33.79 1.55
CA LEU A 73 -4.29 32.68 0.82
C LEU A 73 -3.23 31.64 0.41
N ARG A 74 -2.08 32.09 -0.09
CA ARG A 74 -0.96 31.19 -0.44
C ARG A 74 -0.44 30.44 0.78
N GLY A 75 -0.30 31.11 1.93
CA GLY A 75 0.12 30.47 3.17
C GLY A 75 -0.86 29.39 3.63
N ILE A 76 -2.15 29.68 3.58
CA ILE A 76 -3.21 28.73 3.92
C ILE A 76 -3.23 27.54 2.94
N GLN A 77 -3.05 27.78 1.64
CA GLN A 77 -2.91 26.69 0.64
C GLN A 77 -1.67 25.84 0.90
N ALA A 78 -0.53 26.45 1.21
CA ALA A 78 0.69 25.74 1.53
C ALA A 78 0.50 24.85 2.77
N ALA A 79 -0.16 25.36 3.81
CA ALA A 79 -0.48 24.59 5.00
C ALA A 79 -1.43 23.42 4.70
N ALA A 80 -2.51 23.65 3.93
CA ALA A 80 -3.43 22.58 3.55
C ALA A 80 -2.74 21.48 2.73
N ASN A 81 -1.88 21.87 1.79
CA ASN A 81 -1.10 20.93 0.99
C ASN A 81 -0.12 20.13 1.85
N TRP A 82 0.58 20.79 2.77
CA TRP A 82 1.50 20.13 3.70
C TRP A 82 0.75 19.14 4.60
N ILE A 83 -0.38 19.52 5.17
CA ILE A 83 -1.21 18.62 5.99
C ILE A 83 -1.62 17.39 5.16
N ASN A 84 -2.14 17.60 3.95
CA ASN A 84 -2.60 16.52 3.09
C ASN A 84 -1.48 15.59 2.65
N SER A 85 -0.28 16.11 2.40
CA SER A 85 0.89 15.29 2.02
C SER A 85 1.45 14.47 3.19
N HIS A 86 1.11 14.81 4.43
CA HIS A 86 1.58 14.14 5.65
C HIS A 86 0.50 13.28 6.31
N GLY A 87 -0.53 12.88 5.55
CA GLY A 87 -1.57 11.99 6.03
C GLY A 87 -2.81 12.69 6.57
N GLY A 88 -2.94 14.01 6.41
CA GLY A 88 -4.14 14.75 6.78
C GLY A 88 -4.34 14.89 8.28
N VAL A 89 -5.60 14.95 8.71
CA VAL A 89 -6.00 15.20 10.11
C VAL A 89 -6.81 14.02 10.64
N SER A 90 -6.45 13.53 11.82
CA SER A 90 -7.23 12.50 12.53
C SER A 90 -8.30 13.14 13.42
N VAL A 91 -9.55 12.79 13.20
CA VAL A 91 -10.69 13.22 14.03
C VAL A 91 -11.51 12.00 14.39
N GLY A 92 -11.58 11.66 15.68
CA GLY A 92 -12.35 10.51 16.16
C GLY A 92 -11.92 9.17 15.54
N GLY A 93 -10.62 8.98 15.29
CA GLY A 93 -10.07 7.75 14.69
C GLY A 93 -10.24 7.65 13.17
N LYS A 94 -10.81 8.66 12.51
CA LYS A 94 -10.94 8.75 11.05
C LYS A 94 -9.97 9.79 10.49
N LEU A 95 -9.41 9.49 9.33
CA LEU A 95 -8.46 10.35 8.65
C LEU A 95 -9.18 11.25 7.65
N TYR A 96 -8.89 12.55 7.63
CA TYR A 96 -9.52 13.51 6.74
C TYR A 96 -8.49 14.35 6.00
N ASN A 97 -8.75 14.66 4.73
CA ASN A 97 -7.99 15.69 4.01
C ASN A 97 -8.61 17.07 4.23
N ILE A 98 -7.80 18.11 4.11
CA ILE A 98 -8.20 19.51 4.17
C ILE A 98 -8.47 20.01 2.76
N SER A 99 -9.60 20.67 2.55
CA SER A 99 -9.85 21.48 1.36
C SER A 99 -10.21 22.89 1.78
N LEU A 100 -9.70 23.86 1.04
CA LEU A 100 -10.15 25.23 1.20
C LEU A 100 -11.49 25.37 0.49
N ASP A 101 -12.49 25.91 1.19
CA ASP A 101 -13.72 26.34 0.53
C ASP A 101 -13.44 27.66 -0.18
N SER A 102 -14.01 27.85 -1.38
CA SER A 102 -13.70 28.98 -2.24
C SER A 102 -13.78 30.30 -1.46
N PRO A 103 -12.70 31.11 -1.43
CA PRO A 103 -12.74 32.39 -0.74
C PRO A 103 -13.84 33.23 -1.36
N ARG A 104 -14.79 33.72 -0.56
CA ARG A 104 -15.70 34.76 -1.02
C ARG A 104 -14.90 36.05 -1.09
N SER A 105 -14.76 36.61 -2.28
CA SER A 105 -14.31 37.99 -2.46
C SER A 105 -15.36 38.90 -1.83
N LEU A 106 -14.98 39.61 -0.77
CA LEU A 106 -15.75 40.73 -0.23
C LEU A 106 -15.48 42.00 -1.04
#